data_AF-A0A7X4XW75-F1
#
_entry.id   AF-A0A7X4XW75-F1
#
_cell.length_a   1.000
_cell.length_b   1.000
_cell.length_c   1.000
_cell.angle_alpha   90.00
_cell.angle_beta   90.00
_cell.angle_gamma   90.00
#
_symmetry.space_group_name_H-M   'P 1'
#
loop_
_entity.id
_entity.type
_entity.pdbx_description
1 polymer ?
#
loop_
_entity_poly.entity_id
_entity_poly.type
_entity_poly.pdbx_seq_one_letter_code
_entity_poly.pdbx_strand_id
1 'polypeptide(L)'
;MNPSTPTLLEWMGGRDAIRHLLQVFYAKVEKDALLQPLFQHMPPDHHVHVAMWFEEVFGGEPLYTNDRGGFKNMIRKHRGRSIQAEQRDRWVSLMMQSADEIELPSDPEFRSAFTAYIEWGSRRAMANSQPGAKPSKRDTVPRWGWGEAPPGTL
;
A
#
# COMPACT_ATOMS: atom_id res chain seq x y z
N MET A 1 2.59 -29.02 17.86
CA MET A 1 3.12 -27.72 17.40
C MET A 1 1.91 -26.90 17.00
N ASN A 2 1.63 -25.78 17.68
CA ASN A 2 0.61 -24.87 17.18
C ASN A 2 1.12 -24.35 15.83
N PRO A 3 0.37 -24.46 14.72
CA PRO A 3 0.78 -23.78 13.51
C PRO A 3 0.87 -22.29 13.84
N SER A 4 2.03 -21.68 13.59
CA SER A 4 2.21 -20.24 13.75
C SER A 4 1.22 -19.53 12.83
N THR A 5 0.55 -18.49 13.34
CA THR A 5 -0.33 -17.63 12.53
C THR A 5 0.44 -17.16 11.28
N PRO A 6 -0.09 -17.40 10.07
CA PRO A 6 0.59 -16.99 8.84
C PRO A 6 0.68 -15.47 8.73
N THR A 7 1.63 -14.97 7.97
CA THR A 7 1.68 -13.56 7.58
C THR A 7 0.51 -13.20 6.67
N LEU A 8 0.20 -11.90 6.54
CA LEU A 8 -0.81 -11.45 5.57
C LEU A 8 -0.40 -11.78 4.14
N LEU A 9 0.90 -11.73 3.85
CA LEU A 9 1.46 -12.16 2.56
C LEU A 9 1.14 -13.64 2.27
N GLU A 10 1.44 -14.54 3.20
CA GLU A 10 1.15 -15.97 3.04
C GLU A 10 -0.35 -16.23 2.89
N TRP A 11 -1.16 -15.57 3.72
CA TRP A 11 -2.62 -15.75 3.71
C TRP A 11 -3.26 -15.31 2.40
N MET A 12 -2.81 -14.19 1.82
CA MET A 12 -3.41 -13.65 0.61
C MET A 12 -3.01 -14.36 -0.68
N GLY A 13 -2.14 -15.38 -0.62
CA GLY A 13 -1.62 -16.08 -1.81
C GLY A 13 -0.24 -15.62 -2.25
N GLY A 14 0.51 -14.94 -1.38
CA GLY A 14 1.91 -14.60 -1.59
C GLY A 14 2.15 -13.48 -2.60
N ARG A 15 3.38 -13.46 -3.14
CA ARG A 15 3.87 -12.44 -4.07
C ARG A 15 3.01 -12.31 -5.32
N ASP A 16 2.53 -13.44 -5.86
CA ASP A 16 1.76 -13.45 -7.10
C ASP A 16 0.39 -12.80 -6.93
N ALA A 17 -0.26 -13.00 -5.77
CA ALA A 17 -1.50 -12.32 -5.43
C ALA A 17 -1.33 -10.80 -5.32
N ILE A 18 -0.24 -10.33 -4.68
CA ILE A 18 0.09 -8.90 -4.62
C ILE A 18 0.33 -8.33 -6.01
N ARG A 19 1.13 -9.01 -6.85
CA ARG A 19 1.41 -8.55 -8.21
C ARG A 19 0.13 -8.44 -9.03
N HIS A 20 -0.74 -9.45 -8.96
CA HIS A 20 -2.02 -9.44 -9.66
C HIS A 20 -2.92 -8.31 -9.15
N LEU A 21 -3.01 -8.12 -7.83
CA LEU A 21 -3.75 -7.01 -7.21
C LEU A 21 -3.30 -5.67 -7.77
N LEU A 22 -2.00 -5.38 -7.72
CA LEU A 22 -1.49 -4.08 -8.17
C LEU A 22 -1.61 -3.91 -9.68
N GLN A 23 -1.48 -4.97 -10.47
CA GLN A 23 -1.72 -4.92 -11.91
C GLN A 23 -3.18 -4.50 -12.22
N VAL A 24 -4.16 -5.19 -11.62
CA VAL A 24 -5.59 -4.89 -11.81
C VAL A 24 -5.94 -3.49 -11.29
N PHE A 25 -5.38 -3.13 -10.14
CA PHE A 25 -5.56 -1.81 -9.53
C PHE A 25 -5.05 -0.68 -10.42
N TYR A 26 -3.80 -0.76 -10.89
CA TYR A 26 -3.23 0.31 -11.72
C TYR A 26 -3.89 0.41 -13.10
N ALA A 27 -4.37 -0.71 -13.67
CA ALA A 27 -5.18 -0.67 -14.89
C ALA A 27 -6.50 0.11 -14.72
N LYS A 28 -7.05 0.18 -13.50
CA LYS A 28 -8.20 1.03 -13.17
C LYS A 28 -7.78 2.49 -12.95
N VAL A 29 -6.69 2.71 -12.22
CA VAL A 29 -6.12 4.06 -11.97
C VAL A 29 -5.82 4.79 -13.27
N GLU A 30 -5.28 4.12 -14.28
CA GLU A 30 -4.98 4.69 -15.60
C GLU A 30 -6.22 5.21 -16.34
N LYS A 31 -7.39 4.66 -16.03
CA LYS A 31 -8.68 5.02 -16.65
C LYS A 31 -9.51 5.96 -15.78
N ASP A 32 -9.06 6.23 -14.55
CA ASP A 32 -9.80 7.02 -13.59
C ASP A 32 -9.48 8.51 -13.74
N ALA A 33 -10.47 9.34 -14.05
CA ALA A 33 -10.26 10.76 -14.33
C ALA A 33 -9.68 11.54 -13.14
N LEU A 34 -9.92 11.11 -11.90
CA LEU A 34 -9.45 11.79 -10.70
C LEU A 34 -8.01 11.40 -10.35
N LEU A 35 -7.64 10.12 -10.56
CA LEU A 35 -6.33 9.60 -10.19
C LEU A 35 -5.32 9.65 -11.33
N GLN A 36 -5.73 9.43 -12.58
CA GLN A 36 -4.83 9.37 -13.73
C GLN A 36 -3.83 10.54 -13.77
N PRO A 37 -4.21 11.81 -13.50
CA PRO A 37 -3.26 12.92 -13.52
C PRO A 37 -2.11 12.81 -12.50
N LEU A 38 -2.31 12.10 -11.39
CA LEU A 38 -1.27 11.85 -10.37
C LEU A 38 -0.22 10.83 -10.85
N PHE A 39 -0.62 9.93 -11.74
CA PHE A 39 0.19 8.78 -12.17
C PHE A 39 0.68 8.86 -13.62
N GLN A 40 0.17 9.79 -14.43
CA GLN A 40 0.44 9.91 -15.88
C GLN A 40 1.92 10.00 -16.30
N HIS A 41 2.82 10.38 -15.38
CA HIS A 41 4.27 10.49 -15.65
C HIS A 41 5.09 9.41 -14.92
N MET A 42 4.43 8.39 -14.38
CA MET A 42 5.12 7.27 -13.74
C MET A 42 5.64 6.29 -14.79
N PRO A 43 6.75 5.59 -14.49
CA PRO A 43 7.24 4.56 -15.38
C PRO A 43 6.24 3.38 -15.45
N PRO A 44 6.19 2.64 -16.57
CA PRO A 44 5.24 1.52 -16.74
C PRO A 44 5.34 0.45 -15.65
N ASP A 45 6.51 0.28 -15.05
CA ASP A 45 6.80 -0.68 -13.97
C ASP A 45 6.45 -0.16 -12.56
N HIS A 46 5.74 0.97 -12.43
CA HIS A 46 5.38 1.55 -11.15
C HIS A 46 4.64 0.55 -10.23
N HIS A 47 3.71 -0.22 -10.80
CA HIS A 47 2.96 -1.26 -10.09
C HIS A 47 3.86 -2.34 -9.48
N VAL A 48 4.97 -2.70 -10.15
CA VAL A 48 5.98 -3.66 -9.63
C VAL A 48 6.67 -3.10 -8.40
N HIS A 49 7.03 -1.82 -8.42
CA HIS A 49 7.64 -1.15 -7.27
C HIS A 49 6.69 -1.06 -6.07
N VAL A 50 5.39 -0.85 -6.32
CA VAL A 50 4.38 -0.84 -5.26
C VAL A 50 4.13 -2.25 -4.73
N ALA A 51 4.15 -3.28 -5.59
CA ALA A 51 4.08 -4.67 -5.17
C ALA A 51 5.23 -5.05 -4.23
N MET A 52 6.48 -4.64 -4.53
CA MET A 52 7.62 -4.85 -3.64
C MET A 52 7.43 -4.20 -2.27
N TRP A 53 6.86 -2.98 -2.24
CA TRP A 53 6.54 -2.30 -0.99
C TRP A 53 5.52 -3.07 -0.17
N PHE A 54 4.43 -3.51 -0.80
CA PHE A 54 3.36 -4.27 -0.14
C PHE A 54 3.84 -5.62 0.37
N GLU A 55 4.67 -6.32 -0.41
CA GLU A 55 5.28 -7.59 -0.02
C GLU A 55 6.10 -7.43 1.27
N GLU A 56 6.99 -6.44 1.33
CA GLU A 56 7.77 -6.18 2.53
C GLU A 56 6.88 -5.80 3.72
N VAL A 57 5.85 -4.98 3.49
CA VAL A 57 4.95 -4.57 4.57
C VAL A 57 4.18 -5.76 5.15
N PHE A 58 3.70 -6.68 4.32
CA PHE A 58 2.85 -7.80 4.73
C PHE A 58 3.61 -9.05 5.20
N GLY A 59 4.92 -8.91 5.44
CA GLY A 59 5.74 -9.94 6.08
C GLY A 59 6.71 -10.66 5.15
N GLY A 60 6.85 -10.21 3.91
CA GLY A 60 7.83 -10.75 2.96
C GLY A 60 9.25 -10.24 3.17
N GLU A 61 10.15 -10.73 2.31
CA GLU A 61 11.54 -10.30 2.25
C GLU A 61 11.67 -8.77 2.03
N PRO A 62 12.73 -8.12 2.52
CA PRO A 62 12.90 -6.67 2.44
C PRO A 62 13.36 -6.18 1.05
N LEU A 63 12.71 -6.66 -0.01
CA LEU A 63 13.08 -6.36 -1.40
C LEU A 63 12.96 -4.87 -1.73
N TYR A 64 11.93 -4.19 -1.23
CA TYR A 64 11.81 -2.74 -1.47
C TYR A 64 12.92 -1.97 -0.76
N THR A 65 13.26 -2.36 0.47
CA THR A 65 14.38 -1.77 1.19
C THR A 65 15.69 -1.98 0.45
N ASN A 66 16.00 -3.20 0.05
CA ASN A 66 17.25 -3.57 -0.60
C ASN A 66 17.40 -2.92 -1.98
N ASP A 67 16.36 -2.98 -2.81
CA ASP A 67 16.47 -2.61 -4.22
C ASP A 67 16.05 -1.18 -4.50
N ARG A 68 15.24 -0.59 -3.61
CA ARG A 68 14.60 0.73 -3.81
C ARG A 68 14.97 1.74 -2.73
N GLY A 69 15.73 1.37 -1.70
CA GLY A 69 16.16 2.29 -0.65
C GLY A 69 15.09 2.56 0.43
N GLY A 70 14.11 1.68 0.55
CA GLY A 70 13.24 1.60 1.73
C GLY A 70 12.34 2.81 1.96
N PHE A 71 11.93 2.97 3.22
CA PHE A 71 10.98 3.98 3.65
C PHE A 71 11.34 5.40 3.21
N LYS A 72 12.64 5.78 3.27
CA LYS A 72 13.10 7.11 2.84
C LYS A 72 12.81 7.38 1.36
N ASN A 73 13.03 6.39 0.49
CA ASN A 73 12.68 6.53 -0.93
C ASN A 73 11.17 6.64 -1.13
N MET A 74 10.36 5.81 -0.45
CA MET A 74 8.90 5.89 -0.55
C MET A 74 8.39 7.30 -0.18
N ILE A 75 8.88 7.89 0.92
CA ILE A 75 8.50 9.26 1.32
C ILE A 75 8.84 10.25 0.21
N ARG A 76 10.06 10.18 -0.34
CA ARG A 76 10.50 11.07 -1.42
C ARG A 76 9.59 11.00 -2.65
N LYS A 77 9.02 9.84 -2.96
CA LYS A 77 8.08 9.69 -4.09
C LYS A 77 6.74 10.41 -3.87
N HIS A 78 6.34 10.62 -2.62
CA HIS A 78 5.08 11.26 -2.26
C HIS A 78 5.21 12.76 -2.01
N ARG A 79 6.38 13.25 -1.56
CA ARG A 79 6.60 14.67 -1.24
C ARG A 79 6.22 15.59 -2.41
N GLY A 80 5.50 16.67 -2.09
CA GLY A 80 5.13 17.71 -3.05
C GLY A 80 4.07 17.30 -4.07
N ARG A 81 3.44 16.11 -3.92
CA ARG A 81 2.35 15.67 -4.80
C ARG A 81 1.01 16.34 -4.50
N SER A 82 0.86 16.97 -3.32
CA SER A 82 -0.37 17.64 -2.89
C SER A 82 -1.62 16.79 -3.12
N ILE A 83 -1.59 15.54 -2.66
CA ILE A 83 -2.71 14.59 -2.80
C ILE A 83 -3.90 15.13 -2.01
N GLN A 84 -5.06 15.22 -2.66
CA GLN A 84 -6.30 15.69 -2.07
C GLN A 84 -7.10 14.55 -1.42
N ALA A 85 -8.05 14.90 -0.55
CA ALA A 85 -8.84 13.91 0.20
C ALA A 85 -9.66 13.01 -0.74
N GLU A 86 -10.32 13.59 -1.73
CA GLU A 86 -11.10 12.88 -2.73
C GLU A 86 -10.26 11.91 -3.58
N GLN A 87 -9.01 12.30 -3.90
CA GLN A 87 -8.07 11.42 -4.60
C GLN A 87 -7.66 10.25 -3.70
N ARG A 88 -7.38 10.50 -2.42
CA ARG A 88 -7.06 9.45 -1.46
C ARG A 88 -8.23 8.47 -1.30
N ASP A 89 -9.45 8.97 -1.14
CA ASP A 89 -10.64 8.14 -0.97
C ASP A 89 -10.93 7.31 -2.23
N ARG A 90 -10.76 7.91 -3.41
CA ARG A 90 -10.89 7.19 -4.68
C ARG A 90 -9.83 6.09 -4.85
N TRP A 91 -8.59 6.37 -4.45
CA TRP A 91 -7.50 5.39 -4.47
C TRP A 91 -7.81 4.19 -3.58
N VAL A 92 -8.29 4.44 -2.35
CA VAL A 92 -8.72 3.37 -1.44
C VAL A 92 -9.86 2.55 -2.04
N SER A 93 -10.88 3.23 -2.57
CA SER A 93 -12.05 2.57 -3.16
C SER A 93 -11.66 1.63 -4.31
N LEU A 94 -10.80 2.08 -5.23
CA LEU A 94 -10.30 1.25 -6.34
C LEU A 94 -9.44 0.08 -5.85
N MET A 95 -8.66 0.27 -4.77
CA MET A 95 -7.87 -0.81 -4.19
C MET A 95 -8.76 -1.92 -3.62
N MET A 96 -9.82 -1.55 -2.89
CA MET A 96 -10.79 -2.51 -2.34
C MET A 96 -11.55 -3.24 -3.46
N GLN A 97 -12.02 -2.51 -4.48
CA GLN A 97 -12.68 -3.11 -5.65
C GLN A 97 -11.75 -4.10 -6.37
N SER A 98 -10.46 -3.78 -6.49
CA SER A 98 -9.48 -4.67 -7.12
C SER A 98 -9.24 -5.92 -6.29
N ALA A 99 -9.20 -5.80 -4.96
CA ALA A 99 -9.09 -6.93 -4.05
C ALA A 99 -10.30 -7.88 -4.13
N ASP A 100 -11.50 -7.34 -4.33
CA ASP A 100 -12.72 -8.12 -4.55
C ASP A 100 -12.71 -8.80 -5.93
N GLU A 101 -12.31 -8.08 -6.98
CA GLU A 101 -12.28 -8.57 -8.35
C GLU A 101 -11.32 -9.75 -8.56
N ILE A 102 -10.18 -9.75 -7.88
CA ILE A 102 -9.23 -10.87 -7.93
C ILE A 102 -9.50 -11.94 -6.88
N GLU A 103 -10.63 -11.85 -6.18
CA GLU A 103 -11.07 -12.80 -5.16
C GLU A 103 -10.03 -13.02 -4.05
N LEU A 104 -9.41 -11.95 -3.55
CA LEU A 104 -8.60 -12.05 -2.32
C LEU A 104 -9.43 -12.63 -1.17
N PRO A 105 -8.80 -13.32 -0.19
CA PRO A 105 -9.53 -13.93 0.93
C PRO A 105 -10.53 -12.96 1.56
N SER A 106 -11.77 -13.40 1.74
CA SER A 106 -12.87 -12.56 2.25
C SER A 106 -13.21 -12.83 3.70
N ASP A 107 -12.39 -13.60 4.43
CA ASP A 107 -12.56 -13.82 5.85
C ASP A 107 -12.46 -12.49 6.63
N PRO A 108 -13.29 -12.28 7.67
CA PRO A 108 -13.34 -11.01 8.40
C PRO A 108 -11.99 -10.55 8.96
N GLU A 109 -11.18 -11.48 9.42
CA GLU A 109 -9.87 -11.24 10.00
C GLU A 109 -8.93 -10.60 8.96
N PHE A 110 -8.84 -11.19 7.77
CA PHE A 110 -7.96 -10.69 6.72
C PHE A 110 -8.47 -9.38 6.16
N ARG A 111 -9.77 -9.30 5.88
CA ARG A 111 -10.38 -8.09 5.33
C ARG A 111 -10.25 -6.92 6.28
N SER A 112 -10.37 -7.14 7.59
CA SER A 112 -10.12 -6.11 8.61
C SER A 112 -8.67 -5.63 8.56
N ALA A 113 -7.70 -6.55 8.59
CA ALA A 113 -6.28 -6.21 8.61
C ALA A 113 -5.80 -5.51 7.32
N PHE A 114 -6.21 -6.02 6.16
CA PHE A 114 -5.88 -5.45 4.85
C PHE A 114 -6.49 -4.05 4.67
N THR A 115 -7.78 -3.90 4.98
CA THR A 115 -8.48 -2.61 4.89
C THR A 115 -7.82 -1.60 5.82
N ALA A 116 -7.53 -1.97 7.07
CA ALA A 116 -6.89 -1.09 8.03
C ALA A 116 -5.51 -0.59 7.55
N TYR A 117 -4.71 -1.46 6.92
CA TYR A 117 -3.44 -1.04 6.33
C TYR A 117 -3.64 -0.04 5.20
N ILE A 118 -4.51 -0.35 4.24
CA ILE A 118 -4.77 0.52 3.08
C ILE A 118 -5.27 1.90 3.54
N GLU A 119 -6.18 1.91 4.49
CA GLU A 119 -6.71 3.10 5.13
C GLU A 119 -5.64 3.93 5.84
N TRP A 120 -4.81 3.28 6.66
CA TRP A 120 -3.72 3.94 7.39
C TRP A 120 -2.63 4.46 6.43
N GLY A 121 -2.18 3.62 5.50
CA GLY A 121 -1.10 3.90 4.55
C GLY A 121 -1.45 5.04 3.60
N SER A 122 -2.69 5.08 3.10
CA SER A 122 -3.18 6.18 2.26
C SER A 122 -3.23 7.52 3.00
N ARG A 123 -3.65 7.55 4.28
CA ARG A 123 -3.59 8.77 5.11
C ARG A 123 -2.15 9.25 5.29
N ARG A 124 -1.21 8.31 5.51
CA ARG A 124 0.22 8.62 5.59
C ARG A 124 0.75 9.18 4.26
N ALA A 125 0.40 8.58 3.13
CA ALA A 125 0.80 9.06 1.80
C ALA A 125 0.29 10.49 1.55
N MET A 126 -0.98 10.76 1.83
CA MET A 126 -1.59 12.07 1.71
C MET A 126 -0.90 13.10 2.62
N ALA A 127 -0.71 12.79 3.90
CA ALA A 127 -0.03 13.68 4.85
C ALA A 127 1.41 13.98 4.43
N ASN A 128 2.13 12.98 3.90
CA ASN A 128 3.49 13.17 3.42
C ASN A 128 3.57 13.96 2.11
N SER A 129 2.49 14.04 1.35
CA SER A 129 2.47 14.74 0.07
C SER A 129 2.32 16.25 0.15
N GLN A 130 1.86 16.76 1.30
CA GLN A 130 1.55 18.18 1.45
C GLN A 130 2.80 19.06 1.43
N PRO A 131 2.69 20.31 0.92
CA PRO A 131 3.73 21.32 1.07
C PRO A 131 4.12 21.51 2.55
N GLY A 132 5.42 21.55 2.85
CA GLY A 132 5.92 21.74 4.21
C GLY A 132 5.70 20.56 5.17
N ALA A 133 5.26 19.40 4.68
CA ALA A 133 5.02 18.24 5.53
C ALA A 133 6.29 17.81 6.29
N LYS A 134 6.16 17.68 7.61
CA LYS A 134 7.27 17.37 8.53
C LYS A 134 7.95 16.04 8.17
N PRO A 135 9.27 15.89 8.41
CA PRO A 135 9.94 14.61 8.29
C PRO A 135 9.24 13.52 9.10
N SER A 136 9.17 12.32 8.53
CA SER A 136 8.69 11.15 9.26
C SER A 136 9.70 10.77 10.35
N LYS A 137 9.20 10.46 11.55
CA LYS A 137 10.02 9.86 12.63
C LYS A 137 10.37 8.39 12.36
N ARG A 138 9.57 7.70 11.54
CA ARG A 138 9.86 6.34 11.06
C ARG A 138 10.92 6.39 9.96
N ASP A 139 11.86 5.45 10.03
CA ASP A 139 13.01 5.28 9.15
C ASP A 139 13.00 3.95 8.36
N THR A 140 12.22 2.98 8.82
CA THR A 140 12.06 1.63 8.24
C THR A 140 10.69 1.41 7.60
N VAL A 141 10.59 0.43 6.70
CA VAL A 141 9.31 0.02 6.12
C VAL A 141 8.43 -0.53 7.25
N PRO A 142 7.17 -0.09 7.39
CA PRO A 142 6.30 -0.62 8.43
C PRO A 142 6.03 -2.10 8.16
N ARG A 143 6.11 -2.93 9.21
CA ARG A 143 5.60 -4.30 9.17
C ARG A 143 4.17 -4.29 9.68
N TRP A 144 3.26 -4.89 8.93
CA TRP A 144 1.83 -4.90 9.21
C TRP A 144 1.32 -6.34 9.28
N GLY A 145 0.66 -6.67 10.39
CA GLY A 145 0.09 -7.99 10.65
C GLY A 145 -1.39 -7.92 10.98
N TRP A 146 -1.87 -8.93 11.70
CA TRP A 146 -3.27 -9.07 12.11
C TRP A 146 -3.61 -8.12 13.27
N GLY A 147 -4.01 -6.88 12.96
CA GLY A 147 -4.61 -5.94 13.93
C GLY A 147 -3.67 -4.95 14.62
N GLU A 148 -2.45 -4.74 14.12
CA GLU A 148 -1.48 -3.85 14.78
C GLU A 148 -1.51 -2.40 14.28
N ALA A 149 -2.44 -1.60 14.81
CA ALA A 149 -2.17 -0.19 15.05
C ALA A 149 -2.63 0.19 16.46
N PRO A 150 -1.72 0.24 17.45
CA PRO A 150 -2.08 0.76 18.77
C PRO A 150 -2.61 2.20 18.61
N PRO A 151 -3.71 2.59 19.29
CA PRO A 151 -4.25 3.94 19.23
C PRO A 151 -3.21 5.01 19.62
N GLY A 152 -3.25 6.19 18.99
CA GLY A 152 -2.59 7.40 19.53
C GLY A 152 -1.19 7.76 19.04
N THR A 153 -0.80 7.45 17.79
CA THR A 153 0.44 7.99 17.19
C THR A 153 0.15 9.13 16.20
N LEU A 154 -0.23 10.30 16.74
CA LEU A 154 -0.12 11.60 16.08
C LEU A 154 1.08 12.37 16.65
#